data_AF-A0A5K1CNC0-F1
#
_entry.id   AF-A0A5K1CNC0-F1
#
_cell.length_a   1.000
_cell.length_b   1.000
_cell.length_c   1.000
_cell.angle_alpha   90.00
_cell.angle_beta   90.00
_cell.angle_gamma   90.00
#
_symmetry.space_group_name_H-M   'P 1'
#
loop_
_entity.id
_entity.type
_entity.pdbx_description
1 polymer ?
#
loop_
_entity_poly.entity_id
_entity_poly.type
_entity_poly.pdbx_seq_one_letter_code
_entity_poly.pdbx_strand_id
1 'polypeptide(L)'
;IDGKYLSDQTAGYLSTLFDVGGVVGGILAGHISDRLDARAITAASFMYCAIPALFFYRAYGDVSLYVNIILMFFAGMFVNGPYALITTAVSADLGTHSSLDGNSRALATVTAIIDGTGSIGAALGPLLTGYISVKSWNGVFLMLMLSALVAGLLLTRLVIAEVAAKIERARSVNNHMRLGV
;
A
#
# COMPACT_ATOMS: atom_id res chain seq x y z
N ILE A 1 7.23 -23.54 -12.62
CA ILE A 1 7.49 -22.77 -13.86
C ILE A 1 7.80 -23.80 -14.92
N ASP A 2 7.05 -23.79 -16.02
CA ASP A 2 7.23 -24.76 -17.12
C ASP A 2 7.09 -26.24 -16.67
N GLY A 3 6.06 -26.53 -15.86
CA GLY A 3 5.75 -27.89 -15.39
C GLY A 3 6.69 -28.46 -14.31
N LYS A 4 7.75 -27.74 -13.93
CA LYS A 4 8.67 -28.15 -12.85
C LYS A 4 8.32 -27.46 -11.52
N TYR A 5 8.28 -28.26 -10.45
CA TYR A 5 8.30 -27.75 -9.08
C TYR A 5 9.63 -27.03 -8.86
N LEU A 6 9.56 -25.78 -8.39
CA LEU A 6 10.74 -25.03 -8.00
C LEU A 6 11.28 -25.63 -6.71
N SER A 7 12.60 -25.71 -6.56
CA SER A 7 13.20 -26.08 -5.28
C SER A 7 12.82 -25.02 -4.23
N ASP A 8 12.73 -25.43 -2.97
CA ASP A 8 12.44 -24.54 -1.83
C ASP A 8 13.38 -23.32 -1.80
N GLN A 9 14.63 -23.52 -2.22
CA GLN A 9 15.63 -22.46 -2.34
C GLN A 9 15.27 -21.43 -3.42
N THR A 10 14.71 -21.86 -4.55
CA THR A 10 14.30 -20.94 -5.63
C THR A 10 13.03 -20.17 -5.25
N ALA A 11 12.10 -20.81 -4.53
CA ALA A 11 10.94 -20.12 -3.97
C ALA A 11 11.34 -19.04 -2.95
N GLY A 12 12.35 -19.32 -2.11
CA GLY A 12 12.93 -18.34 -1.20
C GLY A 12 13.58 -17.15 -1.90
N TYR A 13 14.35 -17.37 -2.98
CA TYR A 13 14.89 -16.27 -3.78
C TYR A 13 13.81 -15.48 -4.54
N LEU A 14 12.69 -16.11 -4.87
CA LEU A 14 11.58 -15.41 -5.50
C LEU A 14 10.86 -14.50 -4.50
N SER A 15 10.68 -14.90 -3.23
CA SER A 15 10.04 -14.04 -2.24
C SER A 15 10.86 -12.78 -1.90
N THR A 16 12.20 -12.85 -1.96
CA THR A 16 13.02 -11.64 -1.72
C THR A 16 12.77 -10.54 -2.75
N LEU A 17 12.33 -10.88 -3.96
CA LEU A 17 11.98 -9.89 -4.99
C LEU A 17 10.70 -9.12 -4.64
N PHE A 18 9.77 -9.74 -3.92
CA PHE A 18 8.61 -9.06 -3.37
C PHE A 18 9.06 -8.01 -2.33
N ASP A 19 10.00 -8.38 -1.45
CA ASP A 19 10.53 -7.47 -0.43
C ASP A 19 11.32 -6.30 -1.06
N VAL A 20 12.18 -6.60 -2.04
CA VAL A 20 12.92 -5.58 -2.81
C VAL A 20 11.97 -4.64 -3.53
N GLY A 21 10.96 -5.19 -4.21
CA GLY A 21 9.89 -4.40 -4.82
C GLY A 21 9.22 -3.51 -3.79
N GLY A 22 8.97 -4.02 -2.58
CA GLY A 22 8.37 -3.27 -1.49
C GLY A 22 9.23 -2.12 -0.97
N VAL A 23 10.53 -2.30 -0.82
CA VAL A 23 11.46 -1.22 -0.44
C VAL A 23 11.41 -0.11 -1.49
N VAL A 24 11.51 -0.47 -2.77
CA VAL A 24 11.40 0.51 -3.87
C VAL A 24 10.04 1.19 -3.87
N GLY A 25 8.96 0.43 -3.66
CA GLY A 25 7.61 0.95 -3.56
C GLY A 25 7.42 1.93 -2.42
N GLY A 26 8.01 1.68 -1.25
CA GLY A 26 7.98 2.61 -0.12
C GLY A 26 8.68 3.92 -0.43
N ILE A 27 9.87 3.86 -1.05
CA ILE A 27 10.62 5.05 -1.49
C ILE A 27 9.82 5.85 -2.53
N LEU A 28 9.27 5.17 -3.55
CA LEU A 28 8.46 5.81 -4.59
C LEU A 28 7.17 6.42 -4.03
N ALA A 29 6.47 5.70 -3.17
CA ALA A 29 5.24 6.18 -2.54
C ALA A 29 5.52 7.44 -1.70
N GLY A 30 6.57 7.42 -0.86
CA GLY A 30 6.98 8.60 -0.08
C GLY A 30 7.36 9.77 -0.98
N HIS A 31 8.18 9.52 -2.01
CA HIS A 31 8.58 10.57 -2.94
C HIS A 31 7.39 11.19 -3.69
N ILE A 32 6.47 10.35 -4.21
CA ILE A 32 5.28 10.80 -4.92
C ILE A 32 4.35 11.56 -3.97
N SER A 33 4.11 11.04 -2.76
CA SER A 33 3.22 11.68 -1.81
C SER A 33 3.73 13.05 -1.37
N ASP A 34 5.04 13.19 -1.18
CA ASP A 34 5.65 14.45 -0.78
C ASP A 34 5.61 15.48 -1.92
N ARG A 35 5.84 15.04 -3.16
CA ARG A 35 5.75 15.90 -4.35
C ARG A 35 4.33 16.39 -4.62
N LEU A 36 3.34 15.53 -4.37
CA LEU A 36 1.93 15.86 -4.57
C LEU A 36 1.33 16.52 -3.33
N ASP A 37 2.01 16.51 -2.18
CA ASP A 37 1.46 16.81 -0.85
C ASP A 37 0.16 16.01 -0.62
N ALA A 38 0.15 14.74 -1.04
CA ALA A 38 -1.05 13.92 -1.19
C ALA A 38 -0.83 12.45 -0.80
N ARG A 39 -0.90 12.16 0.49
CA ARG A 39 -0.59 10.84 1.05
C ARG A 39 -1.72 9.85 0.84
N ALA A 40 -2.96 10.29 1.02
CA ALA A 40 -4.13 9.44 0.83
C ALA A 40 -4.30 9.04 -0.64
N ILE A 41 -4.15 10.00 -1.57
CA ILE A 41 -4.19 9.75 -3.02
C ILE A 41 -3.12 8.75 -3.43
N THR A 42 -1.88 8.92 -2.93
CA THR A 42 -0.78 8.03 -3.28
C THR A 42 -0.99 6.61 -2.75
N ALA A 43 -1.37 6.46 -1.48
CA ALA A 43 -1.66 5.15 -0.90
C ALA A 43 -2.83 4.44 -1.58
N ALA A 44 -3.94 5.15 -1.84
CA ALA A 44 -5.09 4.59 -2.53
C ALA A 44 -4.74 4.16 -3.97
N SER A 45 -3.98 4.98 -4.70
CA SER A 45 -3.54 4.66 -6.05
C SER A 45 -2.69 3.38 -6.09
N PHE A 46 -1.73 3.24 -5.17
CA PHE A 46 -0.93 2.03 -5.08
C PHE A 46 -1.80 0.80 -4.73
N MET A 47 -2.75 0.94 -3.79
CA MET A 47 -3.66 -0.16 -3.46
C MET A 47 -4.55 -0.58 -4.62
N TYR A 48 -5.04 0.36 -5.42
CA TYR A 48 -5.79 0.03 -6.63
C TYR A 48 -4.90 -0.63 -7.70
N CYS A 49 -3.64 -0.21 -7.83
CA CYS A 49 -2.65 -0.86 -8.71
C CYS A 49 -2.23 -2.25 -8.23
N ALA A 50 -2.32 -2.55 -6.93
CA ALA A 50 -2.03 -3.87 -6.39
C ALA A 50 -3.00 -4.94 -6.94
N ILE A 51 -4.27 -4.58 -7.20
CA ILE A 51 -5.28 -5.51 -7.71
C ILE A 51 -4.89 -6.10 -9.08
N PRO A 52 -4.64 -5.30 -10.14
CA PRO A 52 -4.18 -5.84 -11.42
C PRO A 52 -2.81 -6.50 -11.30
N ALA A 53 -1.89 -6.01 -10.46
CA ALA A 53 -0.59 -6.66 -10.26
C ALA A 53 -0.74 -8.08 -9.71
N LEU A 54 -1.59 -8.28 -8.70
CA LEU A 54 -1.90 -9.59 -8.13
C LEU A 54 -2.64 -10.49 -9.14
N PHE A 55 -3.57 -9.93 -9.91
CA PHE A 55 -4.25 -10.65 -10.99
C PHE A 55 -3.24 -11.15 -12.03
N PHE A 56 -2.36 -10.29 -12.53
CA PHE A 56 -1.35 -10.65 -13.52
C PHE A 56 -0.34 -11.65 -12.96
N TYR A 57 0.12 -11.48 -11.72
CA TYR A 57 0.97 -12.47 -11.05
C TYR A 57 0.29 -13.83 -10.99
N ARG A 58 -1.00 -13.90 -10.68
CA ARG A 58 -1.74 -15.16 -10.67
C ARG A 58 -1.92 -15.77 -12.06
N ALA A 59 -2.20 -14.94 -13.07
CA ALA A 59 -2.49 -15.40 -14.43
C ALA A 59 -1.24 -15.79 -15.22
N TYR A 60 -0.09 -15.16 -14.96
CA TYR A 60 1.11 -15.31 -15.79
C TYR A 60 2.39 -15.63 -14.99
N GLY A 61 2.32 -15.71 -13.67
CA GLY A 61 3.49 -15.94 -12.82
C GLY A 61 4.16 -17.30 -13.00
N ASP A 62 3.51 -18.26 -13.66
CA ASP A 62 4.06 -19.59 -13.94
C ASP A 62 4.62 -19.75 -15.36
N VAL A 63 4.45 -18.74 -16.22
CA VAL A 63 4.87 -18.73 -17.64
C VAL A 63 6.39 -18.82 -17.77
N SER A 64 7.12 -17.94 -17.09
CA SER A 64 8.58 -17.97 -17.08
C SER A 64 9.14 -17.36 -15.80
N LEU A 65 10.39 -17.69 -15.48
CA LEU A 65 11.07 -17.13 -14.32
C LEU A 65 11.22 -15.61 -14.44
N TYR A 66 11.56 -15.09 -15.62
CA TYR A 66 11.63 -13.65 -15.85
C TYR A 66 10.29 -12.94 -15.62
N VAL A 67 9.19 -13.52 -16.12
CA VAL A 67 7.84 -12.97 -15.91
C VAL A 67 7.46 -13.01 -14.43
N ASN A 68 7.77 -14.11 -13.74
CA ASN A 68 7.54 -14.20 -12.30
C ASN A 68 8.30 -13.11 -11.53
N ILE A 69 9.60 -12.94 -11.80
CA ILE A 69 10.45 -11.91 -11.16
C ILE A 69 9.81 -10.52 -11.30
N ILE A 70 9.44 -10.15 -12.52
CA ILE A 70 8.87 -8.83 -12.82
C ILE A 70 7.54 -8.64 -12.08
N LEU A 71 6.65 -9.62 -12.16
CA LEU A 71 5.34 -9.54 -11.52
C LEU A 71 5.44 -9.55 -9.99
N MET A 72 6.37 -10.32 -9.40
CA MET A 72 6.63 -10.34 -7.97
C MET A 72 7.14 -8.98 -7.47
N PHE A 73 8.06 -8.36 -8.22
CA PHE A 73 8.57 -7.04 -7.93
C PHE A 73 7.46 -5.98 -7.92
N PHE A 74 6.60 -5.95 -8.94
CA PHE A 74 5.48 -5.00 -9.00
C PHE A 74 4.41 -5.29 -7.94
N ALA A 75 4.11 -6.56 -7.66
CA ALA A 75 3.21 -6.92 -6.57
C ALA A 75 3.76 -6.40 -5.23
N GLY A 76 5.05 -6.60 -4.97
CA GLY A 76 5.73 -6.07 -3.78
C GLY A 76 5.68 -4.55 -3.69
N MET A 77 5.98 -3.87 -4.79
CA MET A 77 5.94 -2.41 -4.89
C MET A 77 4.58 -1.84 -4.52
N PHE A 78 3.50 -2.36 -5.11
CA PHE A 78 2.16 -1.81 -4.91
C PHE A 78 1.50 -2.24 -3.60
N VAL A 79 1.90 -3.37 -3.01
CA VAL A 79 1.37 -3.82 -1.71
C VAL A 79 2.13 -3.18 -0.54
N ASN A 80 3.47 -3.21 -0.57
CA ASN A 80 4.28 -2.73 0.54
C ASN A 80 4.50 -1.20 0.51
N GLY A 81 4.42 -0.57 -0.67
CA GLY A 81 4.49 0.89 -0.80
C GLY A 81 3.45 1.63 0.07
N PRO A 82 2.14 1.36 -0.06
CA PRO A 82 1.12 2.00 0.76
C PRO A 82 1.23 1.58 2.23
N TYR A 83 1.64 0.34 2.54
CA TYR A 83 1.94 -0.07 3.91
C TYR A 83 3.02 0.82 4.55
N ALA A 84 4.16 0.98 3.87
CA ALA A 84 5.25 1.83 4.35
C ALA A 84 4.80 3.29 4.50
N LEU A 85 4.03 3.82 3.54
CA LEU A 85 3.52 5.19 3.60
C LEU A 85 2.60 5.42 4.81
N ILE A 86 1.69 4.49 5.07
CA ILE A 86 0.70 4.61 6.15
C ILE A 86 1.38 4.47 7.52
N THR A 87 2.24 3.48 7.70
CA THR A 87 2.86 3.21 9.01
C THR A 87 3.89 4.28 9.40
N THR A 88 4.57 4.87 8.42
CA THR A 88 5.63 5.86 8.67
C THR A 88 5.15 7.30 8.49
N ALA A 89 4.90 7.70 7.24
CA ALA A 89 4.60 9.07 6.89
C ALA A 89 3.26 9.51 7.52
N VAL A 90 2.17 8.77 7.31
CA VAL A 90 0.85 9.17 7.85
C VAL A 90 0.86 9.24 9.38
N SER A 91 1.52 8.30 10.06
CA SER A 91 1.70 8.37 11.52
C SER A 91 2.45 9.63 11.96
N ALA A 92 3.52 10.00 11.26
CA ALA A 92 4.29 11.20 11.57
C ALA A 92 3.49 12.50 11.33
N ASP A 93 2.67 12.55 10.27
CA ASP A 93 1.80 13.71 10.00
C ASP A 93 0.71 13.88 11.04
N LEU A 94 0.09 12.78 11.47
CA LEU A 94 -0.89 12.85 12.55
C LEU A 94 -0.24 13.38 13.83
N GLY A 95 1.04 13.07 14.07
CA GLY A 95 1.81 13.62 15.19
C GLY A 95 2.08 15.11 15.14
N THR A 96 2.10 15.71 13.94
CA THR A 96 2.31 17.16 13.75
C THR A 96 1.02 17.90 13.43
N HIS A 97 -0.12 17.21 13.39
CA HIS A 97 -1.43 17.83 13.21
C HIS A 97 -1.75 18.72 14.41
N SER A 98 -2.34 19.90 14.17
CA SER A 98 -2.62 20.91 15.20
C SER A 98 -3.47 20.41 16.38
N SER A 99 -4.20 19.30 16.19
CA SER A 99 -5.01 18.65 17.22
C SER A 99 -4.19 17.74 18.17
N LEU A 100 -2.95 17.42 17.80
CA LEU A 100 -2.05 16.47 18.47
C LEU A 100 -0.65 17.07 18.70
N ASP A 101 -0.37 18.24 18.14
CA ASP A 101 0.91 18.95 18.24
C ASP A 101 1.29 19.19 19.72
N GLY A 102 2.52 18.83 20.07
CA GLY A 102 3.03 18.84 21.45
C GLY A 102 2.49 17.74 22.39
N ASN A 103 1.51 16.94 21.98
CA ASN A 103 0.93 15.86 22.78
C ASN A 103 1.48 14.48 22.39
N SER A 104 2.70 14.18 22.87
CA SER A 104 3.41 12.92 22.59
C SER A 104 2.62 11.67 22.95
N ARG A 105 1.74 11.72 23.97
CA ARG A 105 0.87 10.60 24.36
C ARG A 105 -0.21 10.32 23.31
N ALA A 106 -0.79 11.37 22.73
CA ALA A 106 -1.82 11.21 21.71
C ALA A 106 -1.22 10.70 20.40
N LEU A 107 -0.04 11.19 20.01
CA LEU A 107 0.74 10.64 18.90
C LEU A 107 1.09 9.16 19.11
N ALA A 108 1.63 8.80 20.27
CA ALA A 108 1.97 7.40 20.59
C ALA A 108 0.74 6.48 20.47
N THR A 109 -0.43 6.95 20.90
CA THR A 109 -1.69 6.21 20.76
C THR A 109 -2.06 5.97 19.29
N VAL A 110 -1.96 6.99 18.44
CA VAL A 110 -2.26 6.87 17.00
C VAL A 110 -1.31 5.88 16.33
N THR A 111 0.00 6.01 16.57
CA THR A 111 1.00 5.07 16.05
C THR A 111 0.74 3.65 16.54
N ALA A 112 0.40 3.48 17.83
CA ALA A 112 0.09 2.16 18.39
C ALA A 112 -1.17 1.53 17.76
N ILE A 113 -2.18 2.33 17.42
CA ILE A 113 -3.37 1.84 16.70
C ILE A 113 -2.98 1.38 15.29
N ILE A 114 -2.20 2.19 14.57
CA ILE A 114 -1.75 1.86 13.21
C ILE A 114 -0.93 0.58 13.22
N ASP A 115 0.09 0.50 14.08
CA ASP A 115 0.97 -0.67 14.19
C ASP A 115 0.22 -1.91 14.69
N GLY A 116 -0.67 -1.74 15.68
CA GLY A 116 -1.52 -2.81 16.21
C GLY A 116 -2.45 -3.40 15.16
N THR A 117 -3.11 -2.56 14.36
CA THR A 117 -3.97 -3.04 13.26
C THR A 117 -3.16 -3.73 12.16
N GLY A 118 -1.95 -3.24 11.85
CA GLY A 118 -1.01 -3.90 10.95
C GLY A 118 -0.61 -5.30 11.43
N SER A 119 -0.31 -5.44 12.73
CA SER A 119 0.03 -6.72 13.36
C SER A 119 -1.12 -7.73 13.32
N ILE A 120 -2.37 -7.29 13.52
CA ILE A 120 -3.56 -8.14 13.35
C ILE A 120 -3.63 -8.67 11.91
N GLY A 121 -3.42 -7.79 10.91
CA GLY A 121 -3.36 -8.19 9.51
C GLY A 121 -2.26 -9.20 9.22
N ALA A 122 -1.05 -8.99 9.76
CA ALA A 122 0.08 -9.89 9.63
C ALA A 122 -0.14 -11.26 10.27
N ALA A 123 -0.97 -11.35 11.32
CA ALA A 123 -1.36 -12.62 11.92
C ALA A 123 -2.48 -13.33 11.14
N LEU A 124 -3.52 -12.59 10.74
CA LEU A 124 -4.69 -13.16 10.05
C LEU A 124 -4.37 -13.53 8.58
N GLY A 125 -3.52 -12.78 7.89
CA GLY A 125 -3.20 -12.99 6.49
C GLY A 125 -2.66 -14.39 6.20
N PRO A 126 -1.57 -14.84 6.85
CA PRO A 126 -1.04 -16.19 6.71
C PRO A 126 -2.01 -17.27 7.20
N LEU A 127 -2.76 -17.01 8.27
CA LEU A 127 -3.76 -17.96 8.80
C LEU A 127 -4.85 -18.24 7.75
N LEU A 128 -5.45 -17.19 7.19
CA LEU A 128 -6.47 -17.30 6.14
C LEU A 128 -5.88 -17.89 4.85
N THR A 129 -4.67 -17.47 4.48
CA THR A 129 -3.96 -18.01 3.32
C THR A 129 -3.77 -19.52 3.46
N GLY A 130 -3.27 -19.99 4.60
CA GLY A 130 -3.06 -21.42 4.86
C GLY A 130 -4.36 -22.22 4.87
N TYR A 131 -5.45 -21.66 5.41
CA TYR A 131 -6.75 -22.33 5.38
C TYR A 131 -7.35 -22.42 3.97
N ILE A 132 -7.29 -21.32 3.19
CA ILE A 132 -7.89 -21.24 1.85
C ILE A 132 -7.04 -22.01 0.83
N SER A 133 -5.71 -22.00 0.95
CA SER A 133 -4.79 -22.64 0.00
C SER A 133 -4.99 -24.15 -0.09
N VAL A 134 -5.51 -24.79 0.97
CA VAL A 134 -5.90 -26.22 0.95
C VAL A 134 -6.92 -26.51 -0.14
N LYS A 135 -7.84 -25.57 -0.39
CA LYS A 135 -8.90 -25.72 -1.40
C LYS A 135 -8.51 -25.10 -2.74
N SER A 136 -7.93 -23.90 -2.73
CA SER A 136 -7.60 -23.20 -3.97
C SER A 136 -6.63 -22.04 -3.79
N TRP A 137 -5.54 -22.05 -4.56
CA TRP A 137 -4.68 -20.88 -4.72
C TRP A 137 -5.38 -19.72 -5.44
N ASN A 138 -6.37 -19.97 -6.31
CA ASN A 138 -7.19 -18.89 -6.87
C ASN A 138 -7.97 -18.17 -5.76
N GLY A 139 -8.47 -18.91 -4.77
CA GLY A 139 -9.16 -18.35 -3.60
C GLY A 139 -8.27 -17.43 -2.77
N VAL A 140 -7.00 -17.79 -2.58
CA VAL A 140 -6.02 -16.94 -1.88
C VAL A 140 -5.82 -15.62 -2.62
N PHE A 141 -5.56 -15.68 -3.93
CA PHE A 141 -5.37 -14.46 -4.73
C PHE A 141 -6.63 -13.60 -4.79
N LEU A 142 -7.81 -14.21 -4.87
CA LEU A 142 -9.08 -13.50 -4.79
C LEU A 142 -9.24 -12.80 -3.43
N MET A 143 -8.94 -13.48 -2.34
CA MET A 143 -8.94 -12.88 -1.00
C MET A 143 -8.00 -11.68 -0.93
N LEU A 144 -6.76 -11.79 -1.43
CA LEU A 144 -5.80 -10.68 -1.44
C LEU A 144 -6.30 -9.49 -2.27
N MET A 145 -6.84 -9.74 -3.46
CA MET A 145 -7.42 -8.70 -4.32
C MET A 145 -8.66 -8.04 -3.68
N LEU A 146 -9.51 -8.81 -3.01
CA LEU A 146 -10.67 -8.27 -2.28
C LEU A 146 -10.24 -7.44 -1.06
N SER A 147 -9.25 -7.89 -0.30
CA SER A 147 -8.67 -7.12 0.80
C SER A 147 -8.07 -5.81 0.29
N ALA A 148 -7.35 -5.85 -0.84
CA ALA A 148 -6.80 -4.66 -1.47
C ALA A 148 -7.88 -3.68 -1.94
N LEU A 149 -8.96 -4.20 -2.54
CA LEU A 149 -10.12 -3.40 -2.95
C LEU A 149 -10.80 -2.74 -1.75
N VAL A 150 -11.07 -3.49 -0.68
CA VAL A 150 -11.69 -2.96 0.54
C VAL A 150 -10.80 -1.89 1.16
N ALA A 151 -9.49 -2.10 1.25
CA ALA A 151 -8.54 -1.09 1.72
C ALA A 151 -8.59 0.18 0.86
N GLY A 152 -8.55 0.06 -0.47
CA GLY A 152 -8.67 1.20 -1.39
C GLY A 152 -9.99 1.97 -1.23
N LEU A 153 -11.11 1.26 -1.06
CA LEU A 153 -12.43 1.87 -0.83
C LEU A 153 -12.49 2.63 0.50
N LEU A 154 -11.88 2.10 1.57
CA LEU A 154 -11.80 2.80 2.86
C LEU A 154 -10.92 4.06 2.76
N LEU A 155 -9.80 3.98 2.03
CA LEU A 155 -8.92 5.11 1.76
C LEU A 155 -9.60 6.19 0.88
N THR A 156 -10.60 5.83 0.08
CA THR A 156 -11.29 6.78 -0.82
C THR A 156 -11.91 7.96 -0.05
N ARG A 157 -12.39 7.75 1.18
CA ARG A 157 -12.90 8.86 2.01
C ARG A 157 -11.81 9.87 2.37
N LEU A 158 -10.61 9.38 2.70
CA LEU A 158 -9.44 10.24 2.94
C LEU A 158 -9.00 10.94 1.64
N VAL A 159 -9.04 10.25 0.51
CA VAL A 159 -8.77 10.85 -0.81
C VAL A 159 -9.72 12.03 -1.08
N ILE A 160 -11.02 11.86 -0.85
CA ILE A 160 -12.00 12.93 -1.04
C ILE A 160 -11.68 14.14 -0.16
N ALA A 161 -11.35 13.91 1.12
CA ALA A 161 -10.97 14.98 2.05
C ALA A 161 -9.69 15.72 1.59
N GLU A 162 -8.68 14.96 1.15
CA GLU A 162 -7.41 15.50 0.66
C GLU A 162 -7.58 16.33 -0.62
N VAL A 163 -8.41 15.85 -1.57
CA VAL A 163 -8.76 16.58 -2.79
C VAL A 163 -9.51 17.87 -2.45
N ALA A 164 -10.49 17.81 -1.55
CA ALA A 164 -11.26 18.98 -1.14
C ALA A 164 -10.35 20.07 -0.53
N ALA A 165 -9.45 19.68 0.37
CA ALA A 165 -8.49 20.59 1.00
C ALA A 165 -7.56 21.24 -0.05
N LYS A 166 -7.12 20.49 -1.06
CA LYS A 166 -6.29 21.04 -2.15
C LYS A 166 -7.04 22.03 -3.04
N ILE A 167 -8.30 21.75 -3.37
CA ILE A 167 -9.14 22.67 -4.16
C ILE A 167 -9.34 23.97 -3.39
N GLU A 168 -9.56 23.90 -2.07
CA GLU A 168 -9.72 25.08 -1.23
C GLU A 168 -8.45 25.93 -1.16
N ARG A 169 -7.27 25.30 -0.97
CA ARG A 169 -5.97 25.98 -1.04
C ARG A 169 -5.72 26.62 -2.41
N ALA A 170 -6.06 25.95 -3.50
CA ALA A 170 -5.92 26.52 -4.85
C ALA A 170 -6.83 27.74 -5.05
N ARG A 171 -8.06 27.70 -4.52
CA ARG A 171 -9.00 28.84 -4.55
C ARG A 171 -8.51 30.02 -3.73
N SER A 172 -7.98 29.80 -2.53
CA SER A 172 -7.47 30.90 -1.69
C SER A 172 -6.28 31.60 -2.34
N VAL A 173 -5.32 30.84 -2.87
CA VAL A 173 -4.16 31.38 -3.60
C VAL A 173 -4.60 32.18 -4.84
N ASN A 174 -5.57 31.68 -5.61
CA ASN A 174 -6.11 32.40 -6.76
C ASN A 174 -6.86 33.68 -6.36
N ASN A 175 -7.58 33.68 -5.23
CA ASN A 175 -8.23 34.89 -4.71
C ASN A 175 -7.20 35.92 -4.22
N HIS A 176 -6.12 35.51 -3.56
CA HIS A 176 -5.03 36.43 -3.17
C HIS A 176 -4.35 37.06 -4.39
N MET A 177 -4.05 36.28 -5.44
CA MET A 177 -3.52 36.85 -6.70
C MET A 177 -4.49 37.81 -7.40
N ARG A 178 -5.80 37.58 -7.30
CA ARG A 178 -6.83 38.45 -7.88
C ARG A 178 -7.07 39.73 -7.10
N LEU A 179 -6.81 39.73 -5.79
CA LEU A 179 -7.05 40.88 -4.91
C LEU A 179 -5.85 41.81 -4.75
N GLY A 180 -4.66 41.44 -5.24
CA GLY A 180 -3.58 42.37 -5.59
C GLY A 180 -3.30 43.51 -4.59
N VAL A 181 -3.22 43.17 -3.30
CA VAL A 181 -2.34 43.84 -2.32
C VAL A 181 -1.13 42.94 -2.16
#